data_AF-A0A1V5STS3-F1
#
_entry.id   AF-A0A1V5STS3-F1
#
_cell.length_a   1.000
_cell.length_b   1.000
_cell.length_c   1.000
_cell.angle_alpha   90.00
_cell.angle_beta   90.00
_cell.angle_gamma   90.00
#
_symmetry.space_group_name_H-M   'P 1'
#
loop_
_entity.id
_entity.type
_entity.pdbx_description
1 polymer ?
#
loop_
_entity_poly.entity_id
_entity_poly.type
_entity_poly.pdbx_seq_one_letter_code
_entity_poly.pdbx_strand_id
1 'polypeptide(L)'
;MGGFLFFQLSNEERESAIRYLLEAILKVRDSDPELARGNFFDEDVNVYLAHLLFAMSLPEYHDMADPFLSSEPKEITEWVKQTDDPMLRYFIYKVNADHRLVHSTIFSDRPAAEIKRIIFRREENGESRLAVAYYDHASRYHKGIYHKRTGVGEVLDKIAARFDVYSRVLFRIREDYFQFVDCFREQAFRHFFLKLERYEKESRKDLTLDRFLEAYQKWLSLRTPEARRETLALAGELAEIDPNFRFDPSKLG
;
A
#
# COMPACT_ATOMS: atom_id res chain seq x y z
N MET A 1 -7.79 -1.46 20.06
CA MET A 1 -7.74 -2.23 18.80
C MET A 1 -8.43 -1.41 17.74
N GLY A 2 -7.70 -0.87 16.78
CA GLY A 2 -8.25 -0.04 15.71
C GLY A 2 -7.26 -0.01 14.57
N GLY A 3 -7.09 -1.16 13.90
CA GLY A 3 -6.37 -1.20 12.63
C GLY A 3 -7.25 -0.52 11.60
N PHE A 4 -6.83 0.66 11.14
CA PHE A 4 -7.44 1.28 9.98
C PHE A 4 -7.18 0.37 8.78
N LEU A 5 -8.20 -0.39 8.39
CA LEU A 5 -8.20 -1.28 7.24
C LEU A 5 -7.98 -0.47 5.95
N PHE A 6 -6.72 -0.24 5.58
CA PHE A 6 -6.36 0.02 4.19
C PHE A 6 -6.44 -1.30 3.42
N PHE A 7 -7.67 -1.70 3.13
CA PHE A 7 -8.12 -2.60 2.08
C PHE A 7 -7.24 -3.80 1.66
N GLN A 8 -7.85 -4.99 1.73
CA GLN A 8 -7.57 -6.07 0.79
C GLN A 8 -7.87 -5.59 -0.65
N LEU A 9 -6.89 -4.95 -1.29
CA LEU A 9 -6.92 -4.65 -2.73
C LEU A 9 -7.05 -5.97 -3.49
N SER A 10 -7.87 -5.99 -4.53
CA SER A 10 -7.82 -7.09 -5.49
C SER A 10 -6.45 -7.12 -6.17
N ASN A 11 -6.06 -8.30 -6.68
CA ASN A 11 -4.82 -8.42 -7.46
C ASN A 11 -4.85 -7.49 -8.68
N GLU A 12 -6.00 -7.28 -9.31
CA GLU A 12 -6.14 -6.40 -10.48
C GLU A 12 -5.90 -4.92 -10.15
N GLU A 13 -6.43 -4.44 -9.01
CA GLU A 13 -6.19 -3.07 -8.54
C GLU A 13 -4.71 -2.85 -8.21
N ARG A 14 -4.08 -3.83 -7.55
CA ARG A 14 -2.65 -3.80 -7.25
C ARG A 14 -1.80 -3.72 -8.53
N GLU A 15 -2.06 -4.60 -9.48
CA GLU A 15 -1.33 -4.63 -10.76
C GLU A 15 -1.53 -3.33 -11.55
N SER A 16 -2.74 -2.76 -11.53
CA SER A 16 -3.03 -1.49 -12.20
C SER A 16 -2.29 -0.32 -11.56
N ALA A 17 -2.22 -0.27 -10.23
CA ALA A 17 -1.46 0.74 -9.49
C ALA A 17 0.04 0.66 -9.80
N ILE A 18 0.60 -0.55 -9.79
CA ILE A 18 2.02 -0.78 -10.12
C ILE A 18 2.30 -0.38 -11.58
N ARG A 19 1.42 -0.71 -12.52
CA ARG A 19 1.55 -0.32 -13.94
C ARG A 19 1.56 1.18 -14.12
N TYR A 20 0.67 1.91 -13.44
CA TYR A 20 0.66 3.38 -13.48
C TYR A 20 2.02 3.96 -13.07
N LEU A 21 2.57 3.49 -11.94
CA LEU A 21 3.87 3.94 -11.44
C LEU A 21 5.02 3.56 -12.38
N LEU A 22 4.96 2.36 -12.97
CA LEU A 22 5.91 1.92 -13.98
C LEU A 22 5.85 2.79 -15.23
N GLU A 23 4.67 3.12 -15.73
CA GLU A 23 4.48 4.02 -16.87
C GLU A 23 5.05 5.41 -16.60
N ALA A 24 4.87 5.96 -15.39
CA ALA A 24 5.48 7.22 -14.99
C ALA A 24 7.01 7.16 -15.04
N ILE A 25 7.62 6.09 -14.53
CA ILE A 25 9.07 5.83 -14.58
C ILE A 25 9.55 5.78 -16.04
N LEU A 26 8.89 4.98 -16.88
CA LEU A 26 9.28 4.79 -18.28
C LEU A 26 9.15 6.10 -19.08
N LYS A 27 8.08 6.87 -18.85
CA LYS A 27 7.87 8.18 -19.47
C LYS A 27 8.99 9.17 -19.15
N VAL A 28 9.43 9.23 -17.89
CA VAL A 28 10.56 10.09 -17.49
C VAL A 28 11.88 9.62 -18.12
N ARG A 29 12.12 8.32 -18.13
CA ARG A 29 13.31 7.73 -18.75
C ARG A 29 13.40 8.08 -20.23
N ASP A 30 12.30 7.90 -20.96
CA ASP A 30 12.28 8.07 -22.42
C ASP A 30 12.31 9.53 -22.85
N SER A 31 11.78 10.42 -22.01
CA SER A 31 11.75 11.87 -22.28
C SER A 31 13.02 12.60 -21.89
N ASP A 32 13.92 12.00 -21.09
CA ASP A 32 15.19 12.60 -20.70
C ASP A 32 16.34 12.14 -21.60
N PRO A 33 16.91 13.02 -22.44
CA PRO A 33 18.01 12.66 -23.33
C PRO A 33 19.27 12.18 -22.59
N GLU A 34 19.50 12.56 -21.33
CA GLU A 34 20.64 12.06 -20.55
C GLU A 34 20.42 10.63 -20.05
N LEU A 35 19.18 10.29 -19.70
CA LEU A 35 18.81 8.94 -19.26
C LEU A 35 18.67 7.99 -20.45
N ALA A 36 18.13 8.48 -21.58
CA ALA A 36 17.90 7.69 -22.79
C ALA A 36 19.21 7.34 -23.55
N ARG A 37 20.25 8.19 -23.49
CA ARG A 37 21.49 8.01 -24.28
C ARG A 37 22.39 6.87 -23.82
N GLY A 38 22.22 6.37 -22.60
CA GLY A 38 23.23 5.49 -21.99
C GLY A 38 23.06 3.99 -22.19
N ASN A 39 22.14 3.52 -23.06
CA ASN A 39 21.77 2.10 -23.16
C ASN A 39 21.47 1.49 -21.77
N PHE A 40 20.92 2.29 -20.85
CA PHE A 40 20.61 1.88 -19.49
C PHE A 40 19.26 1.15 -19.47
N PHE A 41 19.28 -0.11 -19.87
CA PHE A 41 18.12 -1.01 -19.84
C PHE A 41 18.18 -1.86 -18.58
N ASP A 42 17.73 -1.27 -17.48
CA ASP A 42 17.50 -1.98 -16.22
C ASP A 42 15.99 -2.07 -15.99
N GLU A 43 15.29 -2.84 -16.83
CA GLU A 43 13.84 -3.07 -16.72
C GLU A 43 13.46 -3.62 -15.34
N ASP A 44 14.31 -4.48 -14.80
CA ASP A 44 14.17 -5.05 -13.46
C ASP A 44 14.22 -3.98 -12.36
N VAL A 45 15.08 -2.98 -12.49
CA VAL A 45 15.12 -1.85 -11.56
C VAL A 45 13.88 -0.97 -11.69
N ASN A 46 13.40 -0.71 -12.92
CA ASN A 46 12.15 0.05 -13.11
C ASN A 46 10.96 -0.63 -12.44
N VAL A 47 10.85 -1.96 -12.61
CA VAL A 47 9.82 -2.77 -11.95
C VAL A 47 9.99 -2.72 -10.44
N TYR A 48 11.21 -2.84 -9.92
CA TYR A 48 11.47 -2.73 -8.48
C TYR A 48 11.05 -1.37 -7.91
N LEU A 49 11.42 -0.27 -8.57
CA LEU A 49 11.07 1.08 -8.12
C LEU A 49 9.54 1.30 -8.15
N ALA A 50 8.83 0.80 -9.16
CA ALA A 50 7.37 0.86 -9.20
C ALA A 50 6.73 0.11 -8.01
N HIS A 51 7.24 -1.09 -7.70
CA HIS A 51 6.77 -1.85 -6.54
C HIS A 51 7.12 -1.18 -5.21
N LEU A 52 8.31 -0.57 -5.11
CA LEU A 52 8.72 0.18 -3.94
C LEU A 52 7.79 1.38 -3.71
N LEU A 53 7.53 2.19 -4.73
CA LEU A 53 6.63 3.33 -4.62
C LEU A 53 5.20 2.90 -4.26
N PHE A 54 4.72 1.81 -4.87
CA PHE A 54 3.43 1.25 -4.50
C PHE A 54 3.42 0.83 -3.02
N ALA A 55 4.43 0.10 -2.55
CA ALA A 55 4.54 -0.30 -1.15
C ALA A 55 4.60 0.92 -0.20
N MET A 56 5.34 1.98 -0.56
CA MET A 56 5.41 3.23 0.22
C MET A 56 4.06 3.97 0.30
N SER A 57 3.11 3.68 -0.58
CA SER A 57 1.75 4.22 -0.51
C SER A 57 0.83 3.46 0.45
N LEU A 58 1.25 2.29 0.95
CA LEU A 58 0.48 1.42 1.82
C LEU A 58 0.89 1.60 3.29
N PRO A 59 -0.05 1.85 4.21
CA PRO A 59 0.24 1.94 5.64
C PRO A 59 0.89 0.68 6.22
N GLU A 60 0.50 -0.50 5.74
CA GLU A 60 1.00 -1.79 6.21
C GLU A 60 2.51 -1.94 5.98
N TYR A 61 3.04 -1.31 4.92
CA TYR A 61 4.46 -1.28 4.68
C TYR A 61 5.19 -0.45 5.73
N HIS A 62 4.64 0.71 6.11
CA HIS A 62 5.22 1.57 7.14
C HIS A 62 5.20 0.87 8.50
N ASP A 63 4.08 0.25 8.89
CA ASP A 63 3.99 -0.51 10.15
C ASP A 63 5.04 -1.64 10.22
N MET A 64 5.31 -2.27 9.08
CA MET A 64 6.27 -3.37 8.97
C MET A 64 7.73 -2.87 8.94
N ALA A 65 7.99 -1.73 8.30
CA ALA A 65 9.31 -1.14 8.15
C ALA A 65 9.79 -0.35 9.37
N ASP A 66 8.88 0.32 10.08
CA ASP A 66 9.16 1.25 11.19
C ASP A 66 10.11 0.68 12.26
N PRO A 67 9.97 -0.57 12.72
CA PRO A 67 10.88 -1.14 13.73
C PRO A 67 12.34 -1.29 13.27
N PHE A 68 12.60 -1.15 11.97
CA PHE A 68 13.91 -1.35 11.36
C PHE A 68 14.45 -0.07 10.72
N LEU A 69 13.78 1.07 10.87
CA LEU A 69 14.23 2.36 10.34
C LEU A 69 14.98 3.17 11.39
N SER A 70 16.11 3.75 11.00
CA SER A 70 16.80 4.73 11.83
C SER A 70 17.47 5.82 11.01
N SER A 71 17.43 7.05 11.54
CA SER A 71 18.19 8.17 11.03
C SER A 71 19.69 8.06 11.38
N GLU A 72 20.06 7.32 12.42
CA GLU A 72 21.43 7.19 12.94
C GLU A 72 22.14 5.95 12.37
N PRO A 73 23.19 6.11 11.52
CA PRO A 73 23.90 4.99 10.91
C PRO A 73 24.51 3.99 11.90
N LYS A 74 24.91 4.47 13.09
CA LYS A 74 25.49 3.60 14.13
C LYS A 74 24.46 2.62 14.68
N GLU A 75 23.21 3.04 14.84
CA GLU A 75 22.13 2.20 15.33
C GLU A 75 21.81 1.06 14.36
N ILE A 76 21.72 1.38 13.05
CA ILE A 76 21.53 0.38 11.99
C ILE A 76 22.65 -0.67 12.04
N THR A 77 23.89 -0.21 12.17
CA THR A 77 25.06 -1.10 12.25
C THR A 77 25.03 -1.97 13.50
N GLU A 78 24.52 -1.45 14.61
CA GLU A 78 24.38 -2.17 15.86
C GLU A 78 23.29 -3.24 15.78
N TRP A 79 22.11 -2.92 15.25
CA TRP A 79 21.03 -3.90 15.03
C TRP A 79 21.48 -5.08 14.18
N VAL A 80 22.23 -4.81 13.10
CA VAL A 80 22.78 -5.84 12.21
C VAL A 80 23.77 -6.74 12.95
N LYS A 81 24.58 -6.19 13.87
CA LYS A 81 25.53 -6.97 14.68
C LYS A 81 24.84 -7.81 15.75
N GLN A 82 23.72 -7.34 16.29
CA GLN A 82 22.99 -8.00 17.36
C GLN A 82 22.15 -9.19 16.88
N THR A 83 21.83 -9.25 15.59
CA THR A 83 21.12 -10.39 15.00
C THR A 83 22.08 -11.33 14.28
N ASP A 84 21.89 -12.64 14.44
CA ASP A 84 22.58 -13.67 13.65
C ASP A 84 21.80 -14.10 12.42
N ASP A 85 20.54 -13.67 12.27
CA ASP A 85 19.71 -14.01 11.12
C ASP A 85 20.15 -13.24 9.86
N PRO A 86 20.69 -13.92 8.83
CA PRO A 86 21.11 -13.26 7.60
C PRO A 86 19.95 -12.59 6.85
N MET A 87 18.74 -13.14 6.93
CA MET A 87 17.54 -12.54 6.32
C MET A 87 17.23 -11.21 6.98
N LEU A 88 17.31 -11.15 8.31
CA LEU A 88 17.07 -9.91 9.04
C LEU A 88 18.15 -8.86 8.75
N ARG A 89 19.44 -9.25 8.65
CA ARG A 89 20.52 -8.33 8.25
C ARG A 89 20.29 -7.74 6.87
N TYR A 90 19.94 -8.59 5.90
CA TYR A 90 19.54 -8.15 4.56
C TYR A 90 18.39 -7.15 4.63
N PHE A 91 17.34 -7.49 5.38
CA PHE A 91 16.12 -6.72 5.47
C PHE A 91 16.35 -5.33 6.09
N ILE A 92 17.09 -5.25 7.21
CA ILE A 92 17.43 -3.98 7.87
C ILE A 92 18.14 -3.04 6.90
N TYR A 93 19.18 -3.50 6.20
CA TYR A 93 19.89 -2.65 5.24
C TYR A 93 18.99 -2.24 4.07
N LYS A 94 18.22 -3.17 3.51
CA LYS A 94 17.33 -2.89 2.39
C LYS A 94 16.31 -1.81 2.73
N VAL A 95 15.60 -1.95 3.85
CA VAL A 95 14.55 -1.01 4.26
C VAL A 95 15.12 0.38 4.49
N ASN A 96 16.29 0.50 5.14
CA ASN A 96 16.94 1.80 5.32
C ASN A 96 17.43 2.41 4.00
N ALA A 97 17.91 1.58 3.06
CA ALA A 97 18.32 2.04 1.73
C ALA A 97 17.13 2.55 0.91
N ASP A 98 16.05 1.77 0.86
CA ASP A 98 14.79 2.10 0.20
C ASP A 98 14.21 3.40 0.76
N HIS A 99 14.09 3.50 2.08
CA HIS A 99 13.57 4.69 2.77
C HIS A 99 14.40 5.93 2.45
N ARG A 100 15.74 5.85 2.53
CA ARG A 100 16.60 7.00 2.21
C ARG A 100 16.52 7.40 0.75
N LEU A 101 16.44 6.45 -0.18
CA LEU A 101 16.26 6.74 -1.60
C LEU A 101 14.97 7.51 -1.84
N VAL A 102 13.83 7.01 -1.33
CA VAL A 102 12.53 7.64 -1.56
C VAL A 102 12.41 8.97 -0.83
N HIS A 103 12.90 9.06 0.42
CA HIS A 103 12.81 10.28 1.21
C HIS A 103 13.72 11.40 0.69
N SER A 104 14.90 11.07 0.15
CA SER A 104 15.79 12.08 -0.46
C SER A 104 15.33 12.57 -1.84
N THR A 105 14.32 11.92 -2.43
CA THR A 105 13.84 12.22 -3.79
C THR A 105 12.38 12.66 -3.81
N ILE A 106 11.45 11.76 -3.52
CA ILE A 106 9.99 11.97 -3.54
C ILE A 106 9.55 12.86 -2.38
N PHE A 107 9.94 12.50 -1.15
CA PHE A 107 9.50 13.19 0.07
C PHE A 107 10.49 14.23 0.60
N SER A 108 11.39 14.72 -0.25
CA SER A 108 12.38 15.68 0.21
C SER A 108 11.75 17.05 0.49
N ASP A 109 11.95 17.54 1.71
CA ASP A 109 11.55 18.89 2.15
C ASP A 109 12.43 20.01 1.58
N ARG A 110 13.53 19.65 0.90
CA ARG A 110 14.46 20.62 0.33
C ARG A 110 13.82 21.31 -0.88
N PRO A 111 14.15 22.59 -1.16
CA PRO A 111 13.71 23.24 -2.38
C PRO A 111 14.09 22.42 -3.61
N ALA A 112 13.20 22.30 -4.59
CA ALA A 112 13.45 21.53 -5.81
C ALA A 112 14.73 21.96 -6.54
N ALA A 113 15.10 23.24 -6.48
CA ALA A 113 16.35 23.75 -7.03
C ALA A 113 17.61 23.23 -6.32
N GLU A 114 17.53 22.98 -5.01
CA GLU A 114 18.61 22.40 -4.21
C GLU A 114 18.72 20.89 -4.46
N ILE A 115 17.60 20.17 -4.48
CA ILE A 115 17.56 18.75 -4.83
C ILE A 115 18.14 18.54 -6.23
N LYS A 116 17.74 19.39 -7.19
CA LYS A 116 18.31 19.38 -8.53
C LYS A 116 19.83 19.58 -8.51
N ARG A 117 20.38 20.47 -7.68
CA ARG A 117 21.84 20.63 -7.58
C ARG A 117 22.49 19.36 -7.04
N ILE A 118 21.99 18.81 -5.95
CA ILE A 118 22.54 17.61 -5.32
C ILE A 118 22.55 16.44 -6.29
N ILE A 119 21.39 16.12 -6.86
CA ILE A 119 21.17 14.96 -7.72
C ILE A 119 21.86 15.14 -9.10
N PHE A 120 21.81 16.34 -9.69
CA PHE A 120 22.29 16.54 -11.06
C PHE A 120 23.75 17.02 -11.13
N ARG A 121 24.29 17.66 -10.07
CA ARG A 121 25.70 18.09 -10.02
C ARG A 121 26.63 17.15 -9.26
N ARG A 122 26.12 15.99 -8.77
CA ARG A 122 26.91 15.02 -7.98
C ARG A 122 27.64 15.68 -6.81
N GLU A 123 26.98 16.63 -6.15
CA GLU A 123 27.50 17.10 -4.87
C GLU A 123 27.33 15.97 -3.86
N GLU A 124 28.44 15.37 -3.45
CA GLU A 124 28.46 14.24 -2.53
C GLU A 124 27.88 14.66 -1.18
N ASN A 125 26.58 14.47 -1.00
CA ASN A 125 25.96 14.57 0.30
C ASN A 125 26.17 13.24 1.06
N GLY A 126 26.33 13.32 2.38
CA GLY A 126 26.53 12.12 3.22
C GLY A 126 25.37 11.12 3.10
N GLU A 127 24.16 11.62 2.86
CA GLU A 127 22.93 10.83 2.72
C GLU A 127 22.94 9.86 1.53
N SER A 128 23.35 10.32 0.34
CA SER A 128 23.41 9.43 -0.84
C SER A 128 24.47 8.36 -0.66
N ARG A 129 25.61 8.69 -0.06
CA ARG A 129 26.67 7.71 0.24
C ARG A 129 26.20 6.62 1.21
N LEU A 130 25.41 6.98 2.22
CA LEU A 130 24.83 6.02 3.15
C LEU A 130 23.83 5.09 2.45
N ALA A 131 22.92 5.65 1.65
CA ALA A 131 21.96 4.85 0.89
C ALA A 131 22.65 3.86 -0.06
N VAL A 132 23.69 4.30 -0.78
CA VAL A 132 24.54 3.44 -1.62
C VAL A 132 25.18 2.31 -0.82
N ALA A 133 25.78 2.63 0.33
CA ALA A 133 26.39 1.63 1.19
C ALA A 133 25.38 0.59 1.70
N TYR A 134 24.16 1.01 2.04
CA TYR A 134 23.11 0.10 2.48
C TYR A 134 22.59 -0.81 1.37
N TYR A 135 22.43 -0.30 0.14
CA TYR A 135 22.11 -1.16 -1.01
C TYR A 135 23.20 -2.19 -1.29
N ASP A 136 24.48 -1.79 -1.25
CA ASP A 136 25.62 -2.70 -1.42
C ASP A 136 25.67 -3.76 -0.30
N HIS A 137 25.45 -3.37 0.96
CA HIS A 137 25.33 -4.33 2.06
C HIS A 137 24.15 -5.29 1.88
N ALA A 138 22.96 -4.77 1.57
CA ALA A 138 21.76 -5.58 1.37
C ALA A 138 21.98 -6.61 0.25
N SER A 139 22.53 -6.20 -0.89
CA SER A 139 22.85 -7.10 -1.99
C SER A 139 23.83 -8.20 -1.56
N ARG A 140 24.90 -7.86 -0.84
CA ARG A 140 25.89 -8.84 -0.35
C ARG A 140 25.27 -9.86 0.59
N TYR A 141 24.45 -9.43 1.55
CA TYR A 141 23.75 -10.34 2.45
C TYR A 141 22.76 -11.22 1.67
N HIS A 142 22.03 -10.65 0.71
CA HIS A 142 21.11 -11.40 -0.15
C HIS A 142 21.83 -12.50 -0.93
N LYS A 143 22.98 -12.18 -1.55
CA LYS A 143 23.83 -13.16 -2.24
C LYS A 143 24.35 -14.23 -1.29
N GLY A 144 24.70 -13.85 -0.05
CA GLY A 144 25.13 -14.75 1.00
C GLY A 144 24.07 -15.77 1.41
N ILE A 145 22.81 -15.35 1.50
CA ILE A 145 21.66 -16.21 1.87
C ILE A 145 21.39 -17.29 0.82
N TYR A 146 21.32 -16.89 -0.44
CA TYR A 146 20.93 -17.80 -1.52
C TYR A 146 22.11 -18.51 -2.18
N HIS A 147 23.34 -18.17 -1.78
CA HIS A 147 24.61 -18.66 -2.36
C HIS A 147 24.69 -18.54 -3.90
N LYS A 148 23.88 -17.64 -4.49
CA LYS A 148 23.81 -17.39 -5.93
C LYS A 148 23.37 -15.96 -6.19
N ARG A 149 23.57 -15.51 -7.43
CA ARG A 149 22.92 -14.28 -7.90
C ARG A 149 21.43 -14.53 -8.13
N THR A 150 20.64 -13.56 -7.75
CA THR A 150 19.17 -13.56 -7.83
C THR A 150 18.74 -12.21 -8.38
N GLY A 151 17.60 -12.13 -9.06
CA GLY A 151 17.12 -10.85 -9.61
C GLY A 151 17.04 -9.73 -8.57
N VAL A 152 16.58 -10.01 -7.35
CA VAL A 152 16.51 -9.00 -6.27
C VAL A 152 17.91 -8.50 -5.89
N GLY A 153 18.86 -9.38 -5.59
CA GLY A 153 20.24 -8.98 -5.29
C GLY A 153 20.89 -8.17 -6.42
N GLU A 154 20.68 -8.58 -7.68
CA GLU A 154 21.21 -7.85 -8.85
C GLU A 154 20.60 -6.46 -9.01
N VAL A 155 19.30 -6.32 -8.76
CA VAL A 155 18.62 -5.01 -8.74
C VAL A 155 19.22 -4.09 -7.67
N LEU A 156 19.45 -4.59 -6.46
CA LEU A 156 20.05 -3.80 -5.38
C LEU A 156 21.48 -3.36 -5.73
N ASP A 157 22.30 -4.27 -6.31
CA ASP A 157 23.63 -3.95 -6.84
C ASP A 157 23.56 -2.84 -7.91
N LYS A 158 22.63 -2.95 -8.86
CA LYS A 158 22.43 -1.96 -9.93
C LYS A 158 22.03 -0.60 -9.37
N ILE A 159 21.13 -0.57 -8.38
CA ILE A 159 20.72 0.66 -7.71
C ILE A 159 21.91 1.31 -7.01
N ALA A 160 22.71 0.55 -6.25
CA ALA A 160 23.92 1.07 -5.61
C ALA A 160 24.90 1.66 -6.64
N ALA A 161 25.16 0.93 -7.73
CA ALA A 161 26.12 1.34 -8.75
C ALA A 161 25.69 2.60 -9.53
N ARG A 162 24.38 2.87 -9.63
CA ARG A 162 23.81 3.95 -10.43
C ARG A 162 22.81 4.79 -9.63
N PHE A 163 23.07 4.98 -8.35
CA PHE A 163 22.13 5.63 -7.42
C PHE A 163 21.67 7.00 -7.89
N ASP A 164 22.58 7.82 -8.43
CA ASP A 164 22.25 9.14 -8.99
C ASP A 164 21.19 9.06 -10.10
N VAL A 165 21.30 8.05 -10.97
CA VAL A 165 20.41 7.87 -12.13
C VAL A 165 19.00 7.60 -11.64
N TYR A 166 18.85 6.64 -10.72
CA TYR A 166 17.54 6.30 -10.17
C TYR A 166 16.98 7.41 -9.28
N SER A 167 17.84 8.14 -8.58
CA SER A 167 17.43 9.33 -7.82
C SER A 167 16.87 10.42 -8.73
N ARG A 168 17.47 10.65 -9.92
CA ARG A 168 16.93 11.57 -10.94
C ARG A 168 15.57 11.15 -11.44
N VAL A 169 15.40 9.86 -11.71
CA VAL A 169 14.12 9.30 -12.17
C VAL A 169 13.05 9.54 -11.11
N LEU A 170 13.30 9.12 -9.86
CA LEU A 170 12.36 9.30 -8.75
C LEU A 170 12.01 10.77 -8.52
N PHE A 171 13.02 11.65 -8.50
CA PHE A 171 12.78 13.08 -8.34
C PHE A 171 11.87 13.66 -9.43
N ARG A 172 11.96 13.16 -10.68
CA ARG A 172 11.15 13.65 -11.80
C ARG A 172 9.72 13.14 -11.81
N ILE A 173 9.47 11.91 -11.35
CA ILE A 173 8.11 11.33 -11.24
C ILE A 173 7.38 11.75 -9.96
N ARG A 174 7.99 12.59 -9.12
CA ARG A 174 7.46 12.99 -7.81
C ARG A 174 6.02 13.49 -7.88
N GLU A 175 5.70 14.33 -8.84
CA GLU A 175 4.34 14.88 -9.00
C GLU A 175 3.35 13.78 -9.46
N ASP A 176 3.75 12.92 -10.41
CA ASP A 176 2.95 11.77 -10.83
C ASP A 176 2.67 10.81 -9.66
N TYR A 177 3.64 10.64 -8.75
CA TYR A 177 3.49 9.84 -7.54
C TYR A 177 2.50 10.46 -6.55
N PHE A 178 2.58 11.77 -6.27
CA PHE A 178 1.61 12.40 -5.37
C PHE A 178 0.19 12.39 -5.95
N GLN A 179 0.05 12.62 -7.25
CA GLN A 179 -1.23 12.46 -7.94
C GLN A 179 -1.77 11.02 -7.82
N PHE A 180 -0.90 10.02 -7.97
CA PHE A 180 -1.27 8.62 -7.74
C PHE A 180 -1.79 8.40 -6.32
N VAL A 181 -1.07 8.87 -5.29
CA VAL A 181 -1.45 8.70 -3.89
C VAL A 181 -2.78 9.40 -3.59
N ASP A 182 -3.04 10.58 -4.16
CA ASP A 182 -4.30 11.29 -3.99
C ASP A 182 -5.47 10.51 -4.60
N CYS A 183 -5.35 10.09 -5.86
CA CYS A 183 -6.38 9.29 -6.52
C CYS A 183 -6.62 7.94 -5.81
N PHE A 184 -5.54 7.30 -5.38
CA PHE A 184 -5.58 6.02 -4.68
C PHE A 184 -6.31 6.13 -3.33
N ARG A 185 -6.04 7.20 -2.56
CA ARG A 185 -6.75 7.50 -1.31
C ARG A 185 -8.23 7.78 -1.54
N GLU A 186 -8.59 8.54 -2.57
CA GLU A 186 -9.99 8.80 -2.92
C GLU A 186 -10.75 7.52 -3.27
N GLN A 187 -10.14 6.63 -4.07
CA GLN A 187 -10.75 5.36 -4.44
C GLN A 187 -10.93 4.44 -3.24
N ALA A 188 -9.91 4.34 -2.37
CA ALA A 188 -10.00 3.59 -1.12
C ALA A 188 -11.13 4.12 -0.22
N PHE A 189 -11.25 5.45 -0.10
CA PHE A 189 -12.31 6.09 0.66
C PHE A 189 -13.70 5.77 0.10
N ARG A 190 -13.91 5.81 -1.22
CA ARG A 190 -15.20 5.43 -1.82
C ARG A 190 -15.57 3.97 -1.54
N HIS A 191 -14.61 3.06 -1.63
CA HIS A 191 -14.84 1.64 -1.31
C HIS A 191 -15.18 1.44 0.18
N PHE A 192 -14.62 2.26 1.07
CA PHE A 192 -14.96 2.25 2.49
C PHE A 192 -16.44 2.57 2.71
N PHE A 193 -16.93 3.64 2.10
CA PHE A 193 -18.34 4.03 2.20
C PHE A 193 -19.26 2.92 1.69
N LEU A 194 -18.95 2.32 0.54
CA LEU A 194 -19.75 1.21 0.01
C LEU A 194 -19.79 0.00 0.96
N LYS A 195 -18.68 -0.31 1.64
CA LYS A 195 -18.66 -1.39 2.66
C LYS A 195 -19.44 -1.01 3.91
N LEU A 196 -19.33 0.24 4.35
CA LEU A 196 -20.07 0.73 5.52
C LEU A 196 -21.57 0.71 5.26
N GLU A 197 -22.03 1.21 4.10
CA GLU A 197 -23.44 1.15 3.69
C GLU A 197 -23.97 -0.28 3.63
N ARG A 198 -23.16 -1.23 3.11
CA ARG A 198 -23.53 -2.66 3.12
C ARG A 198 -23.65 -3.20 4.53
N TYR A 199 -22.69 -2.90 5.40
CA TYR A 199 -22.71 -3.32 6.80
C TYR A 199 -23.92 -2.74 7.55
N GLU A 200 -24.22 -1.45 7.36
CA GLU A 200 -25.41 -0.82 7.93
C GLU A 200 -26.70 -1.47 7.44
N LYS A 201 -26.76 -1.82 6.15
CA LYS A 201 -27.90 -2.52 5.55
C LYS A 201 -28.08 -3.93 6.13
N GLU A 202 -26.98 -4.68 6.29
CA GLU A 202 -27.00 -6.01 6.90
C GLU A 202 -27.39 -5.96 8.38
N SER A 203 -26.78 -5.05 9.15
CA SER A 203 -27.13 -4.83 10.56
C SER A 203 -28.60 -4.43 10.73
N ARG A 204 -29.12 -3.53 9.88
CA ARG A 204 -30.54 -3.16 9.88
C ARG A 204 -31.43 -4.35 9.54
N LYS A 205 -31.05 -5.17 8.55
CA LYS A 205 -31.78 -6.38 8.19
C LYS A 205 -31.90 -7.33 9.40
N ASP A 206 -30.80 -7.60 10.08
CA ASP A 206 -30.76 -8.53 11.22
C ASP A 206 -31.63 -8.03 12.38
N LEU A 207 -31.52 -6.75 12.74
CA LEU A 207 -32.36 -6.14 13.78
C LEU A 207 -33.87 -6.18 13.42
N THR A 208 -34.22 -5.90 12.16
CA THR A 208 -35.62 -5.96 11.72
C THR A 208 -36.13 -7.41 11.69
N LEU A 209 -35.27 -8.39 11.35
CA LEU A 209 -35.60 -9.81 11.36
C LEU A 209 -35.89 -10.31 12.78
N ASP A 210 -35.07 -9.94 13.76
CA ASP A 210 -35.29 -10.29 15.16
C ASP A 210 -36.64 -9.75 15.67
N ARG A 211 -36.91 -8.46 15.41
CA ARG A 211 -38.20 -7.84 15.75
C ARG A 211 -39.38 -8.53 15.07
N PHE A 212 -39.22 -8.91 13.80
CA PHE A 212 -40.23 -9.65 13.05
C PHE A 212 -40.53 -11.00 13.71
N LEU A 213 -39.49 -11.75 14.07
CA LEU A 213 -39.62 -13.06 14.72
C LEU A 213 -40.31 -12.93 16.09
N GLU A 214 -39.97 -11.92 16.88
CA GLU A 214 -40.63 -11.63 18.16
C GLU A 214 -42.13 -11.30 17.97
N ALA A 215 -42.46 -10.40 17.03
CA ALA A 215 -43.83 -10.02 16.74
C ALA A 215 -44.65 -11.22 16.24
N TYR A 216 -44.06 -12.04 15.37
CA TYR A 216 -44.69 -13.24 14.85
C TYR A 216 -44.93 -14.29 15.95
N GLN A 217 -43.98 -14.50 16.86
CA GLN A 217 -44.15 -15.37 18.02
C GLN A 217 -45.27 -14.86 18.95
N LYS A 218 -45.34 -13.55 19.21
CA LYS A 218 -46.44 -12.94 19.98
C LYS A 218 -47.79 -13.17 19.31
N TRP A 219 -47.87 -13.04 17.99
CA TRP A 219 -49.07 -13.36 17.23
C TRP A 219 -49.46 -14.83 17.39
N LEU A 220 -48.52 -15.77 17.22
CA LEU A 220 -48.79 -17.21 17.35
C LEU A 220 -49.33 -17.58 18.74
N SER A 221 -48.81 -16.94 19.80
CA SER A 221 -49.18 -17.23 21.19
C SER A 221 -50.45 -16.50 21.67
N LEU A 222 -50.57 -15.20 21.39
CA LEU A 222 -51.60 -14.33 22.00
C LEU A 222 -52.69 -13.90 21.02
N ARG A 223 -52.45 -14.04 19.71
CA ARG A 223 -53.37 -13.66 18.62
C ARG A 223 -53.90 -12.22 18.73
N THR A 224 -53.05 -11.29 19.19
CA THR A 224 -53.43 -9.88 19.33
C THR A 224 -53.39 -9.14 17.99
N PRO A 225 -54.36 -8.23 17.72
CA PRO A 225 -54.36 -7.39 16.52
C PRO A 225 -53.11 -6.51 16.37
N GLU A 226 -52.49 -6.12 17.49
CA GLU A 226 -51.27 -5.32 17.55
C GLU A 226 -50.09 -6.11 16.98
N ALA A 227 -49.89 -7.35 17.45
CA ALA A 227 -48.82 -8.21 16.97
C ALA A 227 -48.98 -8.52 15.48
N ARG A 228 -50.22 -8.75 15.01
CA ARG A 228 -50.51 -8.94 13.58
C ARG A 228 -50.08 -7.75 12.72
N ARG A 229 -50.41 -6.52 13.15
CA ARG A 229 -50.04 -5.29 12.44
C ARG A 229 -48.53 -5.08 12.42
N GLU A 230 -47.87 -5.31 13.56
CA GLU A 230 -46.42 -5.19 13.69
C GLU A 230 -45.68 -6.20 12.80
N THR A 231 -46.11 -7.46 12.77
CA THR A 231 -45.54 -8.49 11.88
C THR A 231 -45.68 -8.12 10.41
N LEU A 232 -46.84 -7.59 9.98
CA LEU A 232 -47.04 -7.17 8.58
C LEU A 232 -46.16 -5.98 8.20
N ALA A 233 -46.03 -4.99 9.08
CA ALA A 233 -45.19 -3.82 8.85
C ALA A 233 -43.70 -4.22 8.71
N LEU A 234 -43.21 -5.05 9.64
CA LEU A 234 -41.83 -5.54 9.62
C LEU A 234 -41.55 -6.46 8.43
N ALA A 235 -42.52 -7.27 8.01
CA ALA A 235 -42.39 -8.08 6.80
C ALA A 235 -42.26 -7.23 5.52
N GLY A 236 -42.97 -6.10 5.45
CA GLY A 236 -42.84 -5.14 4.36
C GLY A 236 -41.46 -4.48 4.36
N GLU A 237 -41.00 -4.02 5.53
CA GLU A 237 -39.67 -3.43 5.69
C GLU A 237 -38.55 -4.42 5.33
N LEU A 238 -38.67 -5.69 5.73
CA LEU A 238 -37.72 -6.75 5.37
C LEU A 238 -37.69 -7.04 3.87
N ALA A 239 -38.83 -6.96 3.18
CA ALA A 239 -38.90 -7.14 1.73
C ALA A 239 -38.21 -6.01 0.95
N GLU A 240 -38.21 -4.78 1.49
CA GLU A 240 -37.47 -3.65 0.91
C GLU A 240 -35.96 -3.76 1.15
N ILE A 241 -35.55 -4.23 2.33
CA ILE A 241 -34.15 -4.37 2.71
C ILE A 241 -33.52 -5.60 2.03
N ASP A 242 -34.21 -6.74 2.05
CA ASP A 242 -33.76 -8.01 1.49
C ASP A 242 -34.73 -8.54 0.42
N PRO A 243 -34.39 -8.40 -0.88
CA PRO A 243 -35.19 -8.92 -1.99
C PRO A 243 -35.40 -10.45 -1.97
N ASN A 244 -34.62 -11.19 -1.19
CA ASN A 244 -34.76 -12.64 -1.01
C ASN A 244 -35.65 -13.01 0.18
N PHE A 245 -36.05 -12.05 1.01
CA PHE A 245 -37.01 -12.30 2.08
C PHE A 245 -38.35 -12.74 1.49
N ARG A 246 -38.93 -13.80 2.06
CA ARG A 246 -40.20 -14.39 1.63
C ARG A 246 -41.05 -14.65 2.87
N PHE A 247 -42.17 -13.96 2.97
CA PHE A 247 -43.18 -14.20 4.00
C PHE A 247 -44.55 -14.21 3.32
N ASP A 248 -45.42 -15.12 3.76
CA ASP A 248 -46.79 -15.25 3.25
C ASP A 248 -47.76 -14.61 4.25
N PRO A 249 -48.34 -13.44 3.95
CA PRO A 249 -49.26 -12.74 4.84
C PRO A 249 -50.52 -13.53 5.18
N SER A 250 -50.90 -14.52 4.36
CA SER A 250 -52.08 -15.37 4.60
C SER A 250 -51.94 -16.21 5.87
N LYS A 251 -50.71 -16.45 6.34
CA LYS A 251 -50.42 -17.14 7.62
C LYS A 251 -50.84 -16.35 8.86
N LEU A 252 -51.22 -15.08 8.69
CA LEU A 252 -51.76 -14.21 9.73
C LEU A 252 -53.30 -14.13 9.70
N GLY A 253 -53.96 -15.02 8.94
CA GLY A 253 -55.41 -15.22 8.94
C GLY A 253 -55.95 -15.86 10.21
#